data_AF-A0A2M9JPW6-F1
#
_entry.id   AF-A0A2M9JPW6-F1
#
_cell.length_a   1.000
_cell.length_b   1.000
_cell.length_c   1.000
_cell.angle_alpha   90.00
_cell.angle_beta   90.00
_cell.angle_gamma   90.00
#
_symmetry.space_group_name_H-M   'P 1'
#
loop_
_entity.id
_entity.type
_entity.pdbx_description
1 polymer ?
#
loop_
_entity_poly.entity_id
_entity_poly.type
_entity_poly.pdbx_seq_one_letter_code
_entity_poly.pdbx_strand_id
1 'polypeptide(L)'
;MKSEETPFVGGPMDGRVLPVLLGPTGHPPKVYRIPVPGPDGSPGTVLIYRRVPMTPGKIRFTHRWKYEYDPSGRDDSGLRWPWSKPRP
;
A
#
# COMPACT_ATOMS: atom_id res chain seq x y z
N MET A 1 11.53 8.54 14.28
CA MET A 1 10.78 7.61 13.39
C MET A 1 11.53 7.55 12.07
N LYS A 2 11.78 6.37 11.49
CA LYS A 2 12.49 6.25 10.21
C LYS A 2 11.49 6.13 9.07
N SER A 3 11.82 6.67 7.91
CA SER A 3 11.08 6.48 6.67
C SER A 3 11.95 5.79 5.63
N GLU A 4 11.33 5.03 4.74
CA GLU A 4 11.96 4.45 3.56
C GLU A 4 11.25 4.97 2.31
N GLU A 5 12.01 5.52 1.37
CA GLU A 5 11.54 5.84 0.04
C GLU A 5 11.04 4.55 -0.61
N THR A 6 9.74 4.44 -0.87
CA THR A 6 9.12 3.22 -1.39
C THR A 6 8.40 3.51 -2.71
N PRO A 7 8.73 2.82 -3.81
CA PRO A 7 8.05 2.99 -5.09
C PRO A 7 6.64 2.40 -5.08
N PHE A 8 5.72 3.08 -5.75
CA PHE A 8 4.34 2.68 -5.98
C PHE A 8 4.16 2.31 -7.45
N VAL A 9 3.49 1.17 -7.72
CA VAL A 9 3.34 0.63 -9.07
C VAL A 9 1.92 0.12 -9.35
N GLY A 10 1.51 0.15 -10.63
CA GLY A 10 0.31 -0.48 -11.17
C GLY A 10 -1.01 0.27 -10.96
N GLY A 11 -1.00 1.48 -10.42
CA GLY A 11 -2.22 2.24 -10.11
C GLY A 11 -2.08 3.75 -10.33
N PRO A 12 -3.00 4.58 -9.80
CA PRO A 12 -2.94 6.03 -9.95
C PRO A 12 -1.66 6.71 -9.43
N MET A 13 -0.87 5.99 -8.62
CA MET A 13 0.42 6.44 -8.09
C MET A 13 1.61 5.78 -8.79
N ASP A 14 1.41 5.14 -9.93
CA ASP A 14 2.47 4.46 -10.68
C ASP A 14 3.65 5.40 -10.97
N GLY A 15 4.87 4.91 -10.75
CA GLY A 15 6.11 5.65 -10.94
C GLY A 15 6.46 6.65 -9.83
N ARG A 16 5.60 6.82 -8.81
CA ARG A 16 5.90 7.67 -7.66
C ARG A 16 6.71 6.91 -6.62
N VAL A 17 7.59 7.64 -5.94
CA VAL A 17 8.32 7.17 -4.76
C VAL A 17 7.92 8.06 -3.61
N LEU A 18 7.52 7.47 -2.48
CA LEU A 18 7.12 8.21 -1.30
C LEU A 18 7.92 7.79 -0.06
N PRO A 19 8.23 8.73 0.85
CA PRO A 19 8.76 8.40 2.17
C PRO A 19 7.66 7.72 3.00
N VAL A 20 7.75 6.40 3.15
CA VAL A 20 6.81 5.64 3.97
C VAL A 20 7.40 5.39 5.35
N LEU A 21 6.62 5.72 6.39
CA LEU A 21 7.03 5.51 7.77
C LEU A 21 7.18 4.02 8.08
N LEU A 22 8.31 3.67 8.67
CA LEU A 22 8.60 2.30 9.07
C LEU A 22 8.01 2.00 10.45
N GLY A 23 7.45 0.79 10.57
CA GLY A 23 7.04 0.26 11.87
C GLY A 23 8.23 -0.12 12.75
N PRO A 24 7.97 -0.58 13.99
CA PRO A 24 9.03 -1.02 14.92
C PRO A 24 9.95 -2.11 14.35
N THR A 25 9.43 -2.93 13.44
CA THR A 25 10.19 -3.99 12.76
C THR A 25 11.05 -3.49 11.59
N GLY A 26 11.06 -2.17 11.33
CA GLY A 26 11.83 -1.57 10.23
C GLY A 26 11.22 -1.82 8.85
N HIS A 27 10.00 -2.33 8.78
CA HIS A 27 9.30 -2.57 7.52
C HIS A 27 8.23 -1.52 7.25
N PRO A 28 8.02 -1.11 5.98
CA PRO A 28 6.84 -0.34 5.60
C PRO A 28 5.56 -1.10 5.96
N PRO A 29 4.40 -0.46 6.18
CA PRO A 29 3.14 -1.17 6.44
C PRO A 29 2.82 -2.24 5.39
N LYS A 30 2.11 -3.31 5.76
CA LYS A 30 1.72 -4.35 4.78
C LYS A 30 0.77 -3.80 3.72
N VAL A 31 -0.11 -2.88 4.12
CA VAL A 31 -1.13 -2.25 3.28
C VAL A 31 -1.05 -0.74 3.45
N TYR A 32 -1.06 -0.01 2.34
CA TYR A 32 -1.12 1.45 2.31
C TYR A 32 -2.44 1.90 1.69
N ARG A 33 -3.15 2.79 2.37
CA ARG A 33 -4.51 3.23 2.00
C ARG A 33 -4.50 4.72 1.69
N ILE A 34 -5.03 5.09 0.54
CA ILE A 34 -5.12 6.49 0.11
C ILE A 34 -6.60 6.80 -0.12
N PRO A 35 -7.25 7.56 0.78
CA PRO A 35 -8.58 8.09 0.50
C PRO A 35 -8.47 9.15 -0.60
N VAL A 36 -9.16 8.93 -1.71
CA VAL A 36 -9.24 9.85 -2.83
C VAL A 36 -10.67 10.40 -2.87
N PRO A 37 -10.87 11.72 -2.65
CA PRO A 37 -12.20 12.31 -2.77
C PRO A 37 -12.70 12.19 -4.21
N GLY A 38 -13.99 11.94 -4.39
CA GLY A 38 -14.60 11.90 -5.71
C GLY A 38 -14.73 13.32 -6.29
N PRO A 39 -14.76 13.46 -7.63
CA PRO A 39 -15.07 14.76 -8.25
C PRO A 39 -16.48 15.21 -7.83
N ASP A 40 -16.63 16.50 -7.55
CA ASP A 40 -17.91 17.17 -7.32
C ASP A 40 -18.77 16.58 -6.19
N GLY A 41 -18.14 16.10 -5.12
CA GLY A 41 -18.85 15.59 -3.94
C GLY A 41 -19.36 14.16 -4.08
N SER A 42 -18.99 13.46 -5.15
CA SER A 42 -19.23 12.02 -5.26
C SER A 42 -18.49 11.24 -4.16
N PRO A 43 -19.00 10.04 -3.76
CA PRO A 43 -18.35 9.22 -2.76
C PRO A 43 -16.89 8.94 -3.12
N GLY A 44 -15.97 9.27 -2.21
CA GLY A 44 -14.55 9.02 -2.40
C GLY A 44 -14.24 7.52 -2.52
N THR A 45 -13.16 7.21 -3.23
CA THR A 45 -12.63 5.84 -3.32
C THR A 45 -11.40 5.69 -2.46
N VAL A 46 -11.11 4.47 -2.00
CA VAL A 46 -9.88 4.18 -1.26
C VAL A 46 -8.98 3.34 -2.16
N LEU A 47 -7.84 3.89 -2.56
CA LEU A 47 -6.82 3.12 -3.24
C LEU A 47 -6.07 2.27 -2.22
N ILE A 48 -5.93 0.98 -2.54
CA ILE A 48 -5.20 0.03 -1.71
C ILE A 48 -3.93 -0.37 -2.45
N TYR A 49 -2.80 -0.28 -1.75
CA TYR A 49 -1.52 -0.79 -2.22
C TYR A 49 -0.97 -1.83 -1.25
N ARG A 50 -0.46 -2.94 -1.78
CA ARG A 50 0.12 -4.05 -1.00
C ARG A 50 1.64 -4.03 -1.11
N ARG A 51 2.30 -4.16 0.04
CA ARG A 51 3.76 -4.26 0.10
C ARG A 51 4.21 -5.60 -0.47
N VAL A 52 5.06 -5.57 -1.49
CA VAL A 52 5.67 -6.76 -2.11
C VAL A 52 7.20 -6.62 -2.15
N PRO A 53 7.94 -7.73 -2.05
CA PRO A 53 9.40 -7.69 -2.14
C PRO A 53 9.80 -7.19 -3.53
N MET A 54 10.77 -6.30 -3.60
CA MET A 54 11.34 -5.87 -4.87
C MET A 54 12.41 -6.88 -5.28
N THR A 55 12.23 -7.57 -6.41
CA THR A 55 13.25 -8.50 -6.91
C THR A 55 14.53 -7.72 -7.23
N PRO A 56 15.69 -8.09 -6.67
CA PRO A 56 16.95 -7.44 -6.98
C PRO A 56 17.38 -7.80 -8.41
N GLY A 57 16.97 -6.98 -9.38
CA GLY A 57 17.26 -7.16 -10.80
C GLY A 57 17.86 -5.89 -11.40
N LYS A 58 19.15 -5.99 -11.77
CA LYS A 58 20.00 -5.00 -12.47
C LYS A 58 19.83 -3.53 -12.04
N ILE A 59 20.82 -3.11 -11.23
CA ILE A 59 21.32 -1.75 -11.06
C ILE A 59 20.54 -0.90 -10.04
N ARG A 60 21.12 -0.80 -8.83
CA ARG A 60 20.96 0.28 -7.84
C ARG A 60 19.58 0.50 -7.18
N PHE A 61 18.69 -0.48 -7.12
CA PHE A 61 17.55 -0.37 -6.21
C PHE A 61 18.00 -0.64 -4.77
N THR A 62 18.26 0.44 -4.01
CA THR A 62 18.48 0.40 -2.55
C THR A 62 17.21 -0.01 -1.80
N HIS A 63 16.05 0.08 -2.45
CA HIS A 63 14.74 -0.17 -1.88
C HIS A 63 14.44 -1.67 -1.86
N ARG A 64 14.15 -2.21 -0.67
CA ARG A 64 13.83 -3.64 -0.48
C ARG A 64 12.37 -3.97 -0.82
N TRP A 65 11.51 -2.96 -0.84
CA TRP A 65 10.07 -3.10 -0.95
C TRP A 65 9.52 -2.18 -2.05
N LYS A 66 8.40 -2.60 -2.64
CA LYS A 66 7.55 -1.76 -3.47
C LYS A 66 6.09 -1.94 -3.06
N TYR A 67 5.25 -0.98 -3.39
CA TYR A 67 3.80 -1.04 -3.20
C TYR A 67 3.12 -1.29 -4.54
N GLU A 68 2.39 -2.39 -4.65
CA GLU A 68 1.63 -2.74 -5.85
C GLU A 68 0.16 -2.45 -5.65
N TYR A 69 -0.46 -1.78 -6.61
CA TYR A 69 -1.88 -1.43 -6.58
C TYR A 69 -2.74 -2.68 -6.60
N ASP A 70 -3.70 -2.74 -5.67
CA ASP A 70 -4.72 -3.78 -5.62
C ASP A 70 -6.04 -3.24 -6.20
N PRO A 71 -6.39 -3.58 -7.45
CA PRO A 71 -7.59 -3.08 -8.10
C PRO A 71 -8.88 -3.66 -7.49
N SER A 72 -8.79 -4.73 -6.68
CA SER A 72 -9.96 -5.30 -6.03
C SER A 72 -10.55 -4.36 -4.96
N GLY A 73 -9.74 -3.42 -4.44
CA GLY A 73 -10.13 -2.53 -3.35
C GLY A 73 -10.51 -3.28 -2.06
N ARG A 74 -10.23 -4.59 -1.98
CA ARG A 74 -10.55 -5.40 -0.81
C ARG A 74 -9.41 -5.32 0.19
N ASP A 75 -9.72 -4.76 1.36
CA ASP A 75 -8.84 -4.81 2.51
C ASP A 75 -8.97 -6.17 3.21
N ASP A 76 -8.13 -7.13 2.82
CA ASP A 76 -8.01 -8.42 3.52
C ASP A 76 -7.23 -8.29 4.85
N SER A 77 -6.85 -7.08 5.26
CA SER A 77 -6.03 -6.85 6.46
C SER A 77 -6.82 -6.91 7.77
N GLY A 78 -8.15 -7.04 7.70
CA GLY A 78 -8.99 -7.23 8.87
C GLY A 78 -8.58 -8.47 9.67
N LEU A 79 -8.44 -8.31 11.00
CA LEU A 79 -8.19 -9.46 11.87
C LEU A 79 -9.36 -10.46 11.74
N ARG A 80 -9.05 -11.66 11.26
CA ARG A 80 -9.99 -12.79 11.23
C ARG A 80 -10.08 -13.39 12.63
N TRP A 81 -10.83 -12.72 13.49
CA TRP A 81 -11.25 -13.31 14.75
C TRP A 81 -12.41 -14.28 14.51
N PRO A 82 -12.55 -15.34 15.32
CA PRO A 82 -13.65 -16.28 15.18
C PRO A 82 -15.04 -15.66 15.44
N TRP A 83 -15.08 -14.44 16.01
CA TRP A 83 -16.31 -13.65 16.22
C TRP A 83 -16.46 -12.46 15.27
N SER A 84 -15.55 -12.29 14.29
CA SER A 84 -15.72 -11.26 13.26
C SER A 84 -16.84 -11.68 12.30
N LYS A 85 -17.93 -10.90 12.20
CA LYS A 85 -18.98 -11.13 11.20
C LYS A 85 -18.39 -10.94 9.79
N PRO A 86 -18.69 -11.81 8.82
CA PRO A 86 -18.30 -11.60 7.44
C PRO A 86 -18.92 -10.30 6.92
N ARG A 87 -18.15 -9.52 6.15
CA ARG A 87 -18.70 -8.36 5.45
C ARG A 87 -19.67 -8.87 4.37
N PRO A 88 -20.86 -8.26 4.22
CA PRO A 88 -21.83 -8.61 3.19
C PRO A 88 -21.29 -8.31 1.78
#